data_AF-A0A3S1KMH6-F1
#
_entry.id   AF-A0A3S1KMH6-F1
#
_cell.length_a   1.000
_cell.length_b   1.000
_cell.length_c   1.000
_cell.angle_alpha   90.00
_cell.angle_beta   90.00
_cell.angle_gamma   90.00
#
_symmetry.space_group_name_H-M   'P 1'
#
loop_
_entity.id
_entity.type
_entity.pdbx_description
1 polymer ?
#
loop_
_entity_poly.entity_id
_entity_poly.type
_entity_poly.pdbx_seq_one_letter_code
_entity_poly.pdbx_strand_id
1 'polypeptide(L)'
;MSQVRGRIRRIEFSNFKAFGTYSLTLGEVNILVGPNNSGKSTIIGALRTLDAAIRVARKGSPIRVHVGEEVAIGYRIPAESVPI
;
A
#
# COMPACT_ATOMS: atom_id res chain seq x y z
N MET A 1 -26.57 0.05 -7.80
CA MET A 1 -25.43 0.73 -7.13
C MET A 1 -24.32 0.93 -8.15
N SER A 2 -24.04 2.17 -8.54
CA SER A 2 -22.92 2.50 -9.44
C SER A 2 -21.60 2.10 -8.78
N GLN A 3 -20.83 1.23 -9.42
CA GLN A 3 -19.51 0.84 -8.95
C GLN A 3 -18.57 2.04 -9.18
N VAL A 4 -18.15 2.73 -8.12
CA VAL A 4 -17.13 3.77 -8.22
C VAL A 4 -15.82 3.11 -8.64
N ARG A 5 -15.42 3.28 -9.91
CA ARG A 5 -14.10 2.84 -10.40
C ARG A 5 -13.04 3.81 -9.90
N GLY A 6 -12.48 3.53 -8.72
CA GLY A 6 -11.29 4.24 -8.23
C GLY A 6 -10.06 3.82 -9.02
N ARG A 7 -9.25 4.80 -9.46
CA ARG A 7 -7.95 4.56 -10.10
C ARG A 7 -6.85 5.21 -9.27
N ILE A 8 -5.80 4.45 -8.96
CA ILE A 8 -4.61 4.98 -8.30
C ILE A 8 -3.87 5.85 -9.32
N ARG A 9 -3.67 7.13 -9.01
CA ARG A 9 -2.97 8.09 -9.89
C ARG A 9 -1.54 8.37 -9.46
N ARG A 10 -1.25 8.24 -8.17
CA ARG A 10 0.04 8.56 -7.59
C ARG A 10 0.29 7.65 -6.40
N ILE A 11 1.55 7.26 -6.22
CA ILE A 11 2.03 6.55 -5.03
C ILE A 11 3.21 7.33 -4.50
N GLU A 12 3.21 7.55 -3.20
CA GLU A 12 4.31 8.18 -2.46
C GLU A 12 4.84 7.21 -1.44
N PHE A 13 6.16 7.06 -1.42
CA PHE A 13 6.90 6.23 -0.48
C PHE A 13 7.71 7.14 0.43
N SER A 14 7.57 6.91 1.73
CA SER A 14 8.39 7.50 2.77
C SER A 14 8.95 6.38 3.63
N ASN A 15 10.28 6.29 3.74
CA ASN A 15 11.00 5.30 4.53
C ASN A 15 10.52 3.84 4.32
N PHE A 16 10.30 3.47 3.05
CA PHE A 16 9.76 2.15 2.67
C PHE A 16 10.81 1.30 1.96
N LYS A 17 11.32 0.27 2.66
CA LYS A 17 12.45 -0.55 2.20
C LYS A 17 13.62 0.34 1.76
N ALA A 18 14.12 0.16 0.54
CA ALA A 18 15.21 0.97 -0.02
C ALA A 18 14.79 2.39 -0.45
N PHE A 19 13.51 2.74 -0.39
CA PHE A 19 13.02 4.07 -0.75
C PHE A 19 12.96 4.98 0.48
N GLY A 20 13.90 5.93 0.59
CA GLY A 20 13.84 7.00 1.59
C GLY A 20 12.69 7.97 1.29
N THR A 21 12.71 8.60 0.11
CA THR A 21 11.59 9.39 -0.41
C THR A 21 11.50 9.17 -1.92
N TYR A 22 10.37 8.63 -2.37
CA TYR A 22 10.17 8.31 -3.78
C TYR A 22 8.70 8.47 -4.14
N SER A 23 8.41 8.94 -5.36
CA SER A 23 7.04 9.03 -5.84
C SER A 23 6.95 8.68 -7.31
N LEU A 24 5.80 8.13 -7.72
CA LEU A 24 5.49 7.88 -9.11
C LEU A 24 4.05 8.26 -9.42
N THR A 25 3.84 8.70 -10.66
CA THR A 25 2.52 8.94 -11.25
C THR A 25 2.18 7.78 -12.17
N LEU A 26 0.93 7.31 -12.13
CA LEU A 26 0.49 6.10 -12.83
C LEU A 26 -0.39 6.43 -14.05
N GLY A 27 -0.02 5.84 -15.18
CA GLY A 27 -0.81 5.77 -16.41
C GLY A 27 -1.90 4.69 -16.35
N GLU A 28 -2.56 4.44 -17.47
CA GLU A 28 -3.57 3.36 -17.58
C GLU A 28 -2.90 1.99 -17.56
N VAL A 29 -1.77 1.92 -18.26
CA VAL A 29 -0.85 0.79 -18.26
C VAL A 29 0.50 1.31 -17.82
N ASN A 30 1.16 0.59 -16.91
CA ASN A 30 2.46 0.97 -16.36
C ASN A 30 3.41 -0.21 -16.52
N ILE A 31 4.52 0.00 -17.22
CA ILE A 31 5.57 -1.00 -17.41
C ILE A 31 6.77 -0.59 -16.56
N LEU A 32 7.12 -1.40 -15.57
CA LEU A 32 8.25 -1.14 -14.67
C LEU A 32 9.51 -1.80 -15.24
N VAL A 33 10.50 -0.99 -15.63
CA VAL A 33 11.78 -1.45 -16.20
C VAL A 33 12.97 -0.97 -15.36
N GLY A 34 14.12 -1.62 -15.53
CA GLY A 34 15.38 -1.23 -14.87
C GLY A 34 16.14 -2.41 -14.24
N PRO A 35 17.38 -2.20 -13.77
CA PRO A 35 18.26 -3.24 -13.23
C PRO A 35 17.70 -3.98 -12.02
N ASN A 36 18.20 -5.18 -11.72
CA ASN A 36 17.85 -5.88 -10.48
C ASN A 36 18.07 -4.97 -9.26
N ASN A 37 17.20 -5.10 -8.26
CA ASN A 37 17.22 -4.29 -7.05
C ASN A 37 16.90 -2.78 -7.22
N SER A 38 16.47 -2.33 -8.40
CA SER A 38 16.04 -0.93 -8.62
C SER A 38 14.71 -0.53 -7.95
N GLY A 39 14.14 -1.42 -7.11
CA GLY A 39 12.88 -1.16 -6.39
C GLY A 39 11.59 -1.47 -7.14
N LYS A 40 11.64 -2.05 -8.35
CA LYS A 40 10.42 -2.48 -9.08
C LYS A 40 9.53 -3.41 -8.25
N SER A 41 10.11 -4.47 -7.70
CA SER A 41 9.39 -5.41 -6.83
C SER A 41 8.92 -4.76 -5.53
N THR A 42 9.61 -3.72 -5.06
CA THR A 42 9.17 -2.90 -3.92
C THR A 42 7.85 -2.18 -4.22
N ILE A 43 7.71 -1.58 -5.41
CA ILE A 43 6.47 -0.92 -5.84
C ILE A 43 5.33 -1.93 -5.92
N ILE A 44 5.55 -3.08 -6.55
CA ILE A 44 4.53 -4.15 -6.65
C ILE A 44 4.17 -4.70 -5.27
N GLY A 45 5.15 -4.93 -4.40
CA GLY A 45 4.94 -5.39 -3.03
C GLY A 45 4.06 -4.43 -2.23
N ALA A 46 4.32 -3.13 -2.30
CA ALA A 46 3.50 -2.12 -1.61
C ALA A 46 2.04 -2.12 -2.08
N LEU A 47 1.80 -2.27 -3.38
CA LEU A 47 0.44 -2.37 -3.92
C LEU A 47 -0.26 -3.65 -3.44
N ARG A 48 0.45 -4.78 -3.34
CA ARG A 48 -0.09 -6.03 -2.78
C ARG A 48 -0.38 -5.91 -1.29
N THR A 49 0.46 -5.21 -0.54
CA THR A 49 0.23 -4.87 0.87
C THR A 49 -1.03 -4.04 1.05
N LEU A 50 -1.21 -3.00 0.21
CA LEU A 50 -2.41 -2.18 0.24
C LEU A 50 -3.67 -3.00 -0.06
N ASP A 51 -3.62 -3.88 -1.06
CA ASP A 51 -4.73 -4.78 -1.40
C ASP A 51 -5.08 -5.73 -0.23
N ALA A 52 -4.09 -6.30 0.46
CA ALA A 52 -4.31 -7.10 1.66
C ALA A 52 -4.97 -6.28 2.79
N ALA A 53 -4.50 -5.06 3.03
CA ALA A 53 -5.07 -4.17 4.03
C ALA A 53 -6.52 -3.78 3.71
N ILE A 54 -6.83 -3.47 2.44
CA ILE A 54 -8.19 -3.17 1.98
C ILE A 54 -9.11 -4.38 2.19
N ARG A 55 -8.64 -5.61 1.94
CA ARG A 55 -9.44 -6.81 2.22
C ARG A 55 -9.83 -6.93 3.69
N VAL A 56 -8.92 -6.61 4.61
CA VAL A 56 -9.22 -6.57 6.05
C VAL A 56 -10.26 -5.48 6.35
N ALA A 57 -10.04 -4.27 5.81
CA ALA A 57 -10.94 -3.14 6.02
C ALA A 57 -12.38 -3.37 5.49
N ARG A 58 -12.54 -4.23 4.48
CA ARG A 58 -13.87 -4.57 3.94
C ARG A 58 -14.63 -5.60 4.78
N LYS A 59 -13.96 -6.32 5.69
CA LYS A 59 -14.58 -7.40 6.49
C LYS A 59 -15.17 -6.91 7.82
N GLY A 60 -14.84 -5.71 8.26
CA GLY A 60 -15.30 -5.21 9.55
C GLY A 60 -15.11 -3.72 9.71
N SER A 61 -15.60 -3.18 10.83
CA SER A 61 -15.45 -1.77 11.18
C SER A 61 -14.04 -1.49 11.71
N PRO A 62 -13.54 -0.24 11.54
CA PRO A 62 -12.27 0.15 12.12
C PRO A 62 -12.34 0.14 13.66
N ILE A 63 -11.20 -0.10 14.29
CA ILE A 63 -11.02 -0.18 15.73
C ILE A 63 -10.03 0.89 16.21
N ARG A 64 -9.95 1.10 17.52
CA ARG A 64 -8.84 1.87 18.10
C ARG A 64 -7.55 1.05 18.00
N VAL A 65 -6.52 1.61 17.39
CA VAL A 65 -5.19 1.03 17.25
C VAL A 65 -4.14 1.95 17.87
N HIS A 66 -3.15 1.36 18.52
CA HIS A 66 -1.97 2.07 19.02
C HIS A 66 -0.90 2.09 17.94
N VAL A 67 -0.40 3.27 17.59
CA VAL A 67 0.68 3.50 16.62
C VAL A 67 1.77 4.30 17.32
N GLY A 68 2.78 3.59 17.82
CA GLY A 68 3.74 4.19 18.76
C GLY A 68 3.04 4.62 20.04
N GLU A 69 3.20 5.88 20.42
CA GLU A 69 2.53 6.49 21.59
C GLU A 69 1.12 7.01 21.26
N GLU A 70 0.74 7.08 19.98
CA GLU A 70 -0.54 7.62 19.54
C GLU A 70 -1.65 6.57 19.48
N VAL A 71 -2.89 7.00 19.66
CA VAL A 71 -4.09 6.18 19.44
C VAL A 71 -4.87 6.74 18.26
N ALA A 72 -5.14 5.89 17.28
CA ALA A 72 -5.88 6.24 16.06
C ALA A 72 -7.02 5.25 15.79
N ILE A 73 -7.99 5.66 14.96
CA ILE A 73 -9.01 4.76 14.42
C ILE A 73 -8.45 4.13 13.13
N GLY A 74 -8.36 2.81 13.08
CA GLY A 74 -7.74 2.09 11.97
C GLY A 74 -7.99 0.58 12.00
N TYR A 75 -7.15 -0.16 11.27
CA TYR A 75 -7.24 -1.61 11.17
C TYR A 75 -5.93 -2.25 11.60
N ARG A 76 -6.01 -3.35 12.36
CA ARG A 76 -4.85 -4.20 12.61
C ARG A 76 -4.71 -5.16 11.44
N ILE A 77 -3.64 -5.02 10.68
CA ILE A 77 -3.34 -5.91 9.55
C ILE A 77 -2.44 -7.04 10.07
N PRO A 78 -2.86 -8.31 9.99
CA PRO A 78 -2.02 -9.44 10.40
C PRO A 78 -0.74 -9.48 9.56
N ALA A 79 0.41 -9.70 10.20
CA ALA A 79 1.71 -9.67 9.51
C ALA A 79 1.77 -10.72 8.39
N GLU A 80 1.19 -11.89 8.62
CA GLU A 80 1.06 -12.98 7.66
C GLU A 80 0.23 -12.63 6.42
N SER A 81 -0.60 -11.58 6.49
CA SER A 81 -1.39 -11.11 5.35
C SER A 81 -0.65 -10.11 4.46
N VAL A 82 0.51 -9.62 4.93
CA VAL A 82 1.30 -8.60 4.24
C VAL A 82 2.44 -9.26 3.48
N PRO A 83 2.46 -9.20 2.12
CA PRO A 83 3.49 -9.85 1.32
C PRO A 83 4.73 -8.95 1.19
N ILE A 84 5.42 -8.69 2.31
CA ILE A 84 6.64 -7.86 2.37
C ILE A 84 7.89 -8.66 2.65
#